data_AF-A0A4Q6FKL8-F1
#
_entry.id   AF-A0A4Q6FKL8-F1
#
_cell.length_a   1.000
_cell.length_b   1.000
_cell.length_c   1.000
_cell.angle_alpha   90.00
_cell.angle_beta   90.00
_cell.angle_gamma   90.00
#
_symmetry.space_group_name_H-M   'P 1'
#
loop_
_entity.id
_entity.type
_entity.pdbx_description
1 polymer ?
#
loop_
_entity_poly.entity_id
_entity_poly.type
_entity_poly.pdbx_seq_one_letter_code
_entity_poly.pdbx_strand_id
1 'polypeptide(L)'
;MSEHDLEKKALSGDVESQCSLALLHELGLDRPQDYEKAAYFLQMAVRAGSQLAFDKIKAYCDSGKISPAWLDDLHLPQILPTTARFTLPAPPPKLLLLEDEEDLREMLCETLQMAGYEVTTAGDGEEGLQKLETLEGVALIVTDLKMPKMNGLQFMAAVKKLQLAKEPPLVVMTAFSQQKVIDEGKKLGVSAWIVKPVKRDMLLSTLSRVLSNKASA
;
A
#
# COMPACT_ATOMS: atom_id res chain seq x y z
N MET A 1 -11.52 -3.19 14.32
CA MET A 1 -12.84 -2.99 13.67
C MET A 1 -13.81 -3.94 14.34
N SER A 2 -14.97 -3.46 14.77
CA SER A 2 -15.94 -4.36 15.42
C SER A 2 -16.60 -5.26 14.37
N GLU A 3 -17.08 -6.43 14.78
CA GLU A 3 -17.85 -7.32 13.89
C GLU A 3 -19.08 -6.62 13.31
N HIS A 4 -19.74 -5.79 14.11
CA HIS A 4 -20.88 -5.00 13.67
C HIS A 4 -20.53 -4.04 12.52
N ASP A 5 -19.34 -3.43 12.56
CA ASP A 5 -18.85 -2.57 11.47
C ASP A 5 -18.55 -3.38 10.21
N LEU A 6 -18.02 -4.60 10.38
CA LEU A 6 -17.71 -5.52 9.29
C LEU A 6 -18.99 -6.02 8.60
N GLU A 7 -20.03 -6.39 9.38
CA GLU A 7 -21.35 -6.75 8.87
C GLU A 7 -21.99 -5.61 8.08
N LYS A 8 -21.93 -4.38 8.60
CA LYS A 8 -22.47 -3.20 7.91
C LYS A 8 -21.80 -2.97 6.56
N LYS A 9 -20.47 -3.13 6.48
CA LYS A 9 -19.72 -3.02 5.22
C LYS A 9 -20.06 -4.15 4.25
N ALA A 10 -20.14 -5.38 4.72
CA ALA A 10 -20.49 -6.52 3.89
C ALA A 10 -21.88 -6.37 3.25
N LEU A 11 -22.87 -5.90 4.04
CA LEU A 11 -24.23 -5.60 3.56
C LEU A 11 -24.27 -4.43 2.56
N SER A 12 -23.29 -3.53 2.60
CA SER A 12 -23.16 -2.43 1.63
C SER A 12 -22.50 -2.83 0.30
N GLY A 13 -22.11 -4.10 0.14
CA GLY A 13 -21.51 -4.63 -1.10
C GLY A 13 -19.98 -4.74 -1.08
N ASP A 14 -19.33 -4.50 0.06
CA ASP A 14 -17.88 -4.63 0.19
C ASP A 14 -17.45 -6.10 0.20
N VAL A 15 -16.75 -6.51 -0.86
CA VAL A 15 -16.35 -7.92 -1.10
C VAL A 15 -15.35 -8.41 -0.06
N GLU A 16 -14.44 -7.55 0.38
CA GLU A 16 -13.44 -7.91 1.40
C GLU A 16 -14.12 -8.23 2.74
N SER A 17 -15.07 -7.39 3.15
CA SER A 17 -15.86 -7.64 4.36
C SER A 17 -16.73 -8.89 4.26
N GLN A 18 -17.32 -9.16 3.10
CA GLN A 18 -18.07 -10.40 2.84
C GLN A 18 -17.18 -11.65 2.99
N CYS A 19 -16.00 -11.65 2.37
CA CYS A 19 -15.04 -12.75 2.51
C CYS A 19 -14.52 -12.90 3.96
N SER A 20 -14.28 -11.78 4.65
CA SER A 20 -13.80 -11.78 6.03
C SER A 20 -14.83 -12.40 6.99
N LEU A 21 -16.11 -12.04 6.87
CA LEU A 21 -17.18 -12.64 7.65
C LEU A 21 -17.37 -14.12 7.33
N ALA A 22 -17.27 -14.49 6.04
CA ALA A 22 -17.33 -15.88 5.66
C ALA A 22 -16.24 -16.71 6.33
N LEU A 23 -15.01 -16.18 6.40
CA LEU A 23 -13.90 -16.86 7.06
C LEU A 23 -14.10 -16.98 8.58
N LEU A 24 -14.64 -15.96 9.23
CA LEU A 24 -14.97 -16.03 10.66
C LEU A 24 -15.97 -17.16 10.96
N HIS A 25 -16.99 -17.31 10.12
CA HIS A 25 -17.97 -18.38 10.21
C HIS A 25 -17.42 -19.76 9.83
N GLU A 26 -16.54 -19.82 8.83
CA GLU A 26 -15.85 -21.04 8.42
C GLU A 26 -14.90 -21.54 9.52
N LEU A 27 -14.15 -20.67 10.17
CA LEU A 27 -13.14 -21.06 11.16
C LEU A 27 -13.73 -21.24 12.57
N GLY A 28 -14.92 -20.70 12.84
CA GLY A 28 -15.52 -20.73 14.18
C GLY A 28 -14.69 -19.94 15.20
N LEU A 29 -14.09 -18.82 14.79
CA LEU A 29 -13.33 -17.97 15.70
C LEU A 29 -14.31 -17.21 16.61
N ASP A 30 -14.20 -17.47 17.92
CA ASP A 30 -15.06 -16.91 18.97
C ASP A 30 -16.57 -17.20 18.81
N ARG A 31 -16.93 -18.18 17.97
CA ARG A 31 -18.31 -18.59 17.66
C ARG A 31 -18.38 -20.05 17.19
N PRO A 32 -19.55 -20.70 17.22
CA PRO A 32 -19.72 -21.98 16.55
C PRO A 32 -19.41 -21.87 15.05
N GLN A 33 -18.67 -22.85 14.52
CA GLN A 33 -18.46 -22.99 13.08
C GLN A 33 -19.79 -23.17 12.37
N ASP A 34 -20.01 -22.39 11.31
CA ASP A 34 -21.27 -22.35 10.57
C ASP A 34 -20.99 -22.16 9.07
N TYR A 35 -21.00 -23.27 8.33
CA TYR A 35 -20.73 -23.25 6.90
C TYR A 35 -21.88 -22.66 6.07
N GLU A 36 -23.12 -22.70 6.55
CA GLU A 36 -24.26 -22.09 5.85
C GLU A 36 -24.19 -20.57 5.95
N LYS A 37 -23.87 -20.04 7.14
CA LYS A 37 -23.65 -18.61 7.32
C LYS A 37 -22.38 -18.13 6.60
N ALA A 38 -21.34 -18.96 6.52
CA ALA A 38 -20.20 -18.68 5.65
C ALA A 38 -20.60 -18.61 4.16
N ALA A 39 -21.40 -19.58 3.69
CA ALA A 39 -21.90 -19.62 2.32
C ALA A 39 -22.77 -18.42 1.97
N TYR A 40 -23.60 -17.92 2.91
CA TYR A 40 -24.40 -16.71 2.74
C TYR A 40 -23.55 -15.49 2.36
N PHE A 41 -22.47 -15.20 3.12
CA PHE A 41 -21.60 -14.08 2.80
C PHE A 41 -20.81 -14.30 1.51
N LEU A 42 -20.38 -15.54 1.24
CA LEU A 42 -19.72 -15.87 -0.03
C LEU A 42 -20.67 -15.67 -1.22
N GLN A 43 -21.96 -15.97 -1.12
CA GLN A 43 -22.92 -15.73 -2.21
C GLN A 43 -23.02 -14.24 -2.54
N MET A 44 -22.96 -13.37 -1.53
CA MET A 44 -22.91 -11.92 -1.75
C MET A 44 -21.66 -11.52 -2.54
N ALA A 45 -20.50 -12.10 -2.20
CA ALA A 45 -19.25 -11.88 -2.92
C ALA A 45 -19.30 -12.42 -4.36
N VAL A 46 -19.96 -13.56 -4.59
CA VAL A 46 -20.18 -14.09 -5.94
C VAL A 46 -21.04 -13.14 -6.77
N ARG A 47 -22.12 -12.59 -6.20
CA ARG A 47 -22.97 -11.58 -6.88
C ARG A 47 -22.21 -10.30 -7.20
N ALA A 48 -21.17 -9.98 -6.43
CA ALA A 48 -20.23 -8.89 -6.69
C ALA A 48 -19.08 -9.28 -7.66
N GLY A 49 -19.06 -10.50 -8.20
CA GLY A 49 -18.11 -10.96 -9.21
C GLY A 49 -16.90 -11.77 -8.70
N SER A 50 -16.91 -12.23 -7.44
CA SER A 50 -15.80 -13.00 -6.87
C SER A 50 -15.82 -14.48 -7.28
N GLN A 51 -14.91 -14.88 -8.16
CA GLN A 51 -14.70 -16.28 -8.54
C GLN A 51 -14.23 -17.14 -7.36
N LEU A 52 -13.36 -16.59 -6.51
CA LEU A 52 -12.84 -17.31 -5.34
C LEU A 52 -13.97 -17.69 -4.37
N ALA A 53 -14.96 -16.80 -4.20
CA ALA A 53 -16.12 -17.09 -3.36
C ALA A 53 -16.98 -18.21 -3.96
N PHE A 54 -17.11 -18.26 -5.28
CA PHE A 54 -17.81 -19.34 -5.98
C PHE A 54 -17.09 -20.68 -5.79
N ASP A 55 -15.79 -20.72 -6.04
CA ASP A 55 -14.98 -21.93 -5.88
C ASP A 55 -15.03 -22.45 -4.44
N LYS A 56 -15.10 -21.53 -3.46
CA LYS A 56 -15.23 -21.86 -2.04
C LYS A 56 -16.61 -22.45 -1.69
N ILE A 57 -17.70 -21.86 -2.17
CA ILE A 57 -19.06 -22.44 -2.01
C ILE A 57 -19.09 -23.83 -2.65
N LYS A 58 -18.54 -23.98 -3.85
CA LYS A 58 -18.44 -25.27 -4.52
C LYS A 58 -17.66 -26.28 -3.68
N ALA A 59 -16.52 -25.89 -3.10
CA ALA A 59 -15.75 -26.77 -2.22
C ALA A 59 -16.53 -27.20 -0.96
N TYR A 60 -17.38 -26.32 -0.40
CA TYR A 60 -18.27 -26.70 0.70
C TYR A 60 -19.31 -27.74 0.25
N CYS A 61 -19.91 -27.57 -0.93
CA CYS A 61 -20.83 -28.54 -1.51
C CYS A 61 -20.14 -29.89 -1.79
N ASP A 62 -18.98 -29.86 -2.45
CA ASP A 62 -18.21 -31.05 -2.83
C ASP A 62 -17.76 -31.87 -1.60
N SER A 63 -17.50 -31.19 -0.47
CA SER A 63 -17.14 -31.82 0.80
C SER A 63 -18.34 -32.19 1.68
N GLY A 64 -19.57 -31.96 1.23
CA GLY A 64 -20.79 -32.26 1.97
C GLY A 64 -21.04 -31.36 3.19
N LYS A 65 -20.34 -30.23 3.29
CA LYS A 65 -20.50 -29.26 4.39
C LYS A 65 -21.79 -28.45 4.28
N ILE A 66 -22.26 -28.23 3.06
CA ILE A 66 -23.53 -27.55 2.76
C ILE A 66 -24.24 -28.24 1.59
N SER A 67 -25.53 -27.97 1.42
CA SER A 67 -26.34 -28.49 0.32
C SER A 67 -25.93 -27.90 -1.05
N PRO A 68 -25.94 -28.68 -2.15
CA PRO A 68 -25.76 -28.16 -3.50
C PRO A 68 -26.75 -27.07 -3.92
N ALA A 69 -27.93 -26.98 -3.28
CA ALA A 69 -28.93 -25.94 -3.55
C ALA A 69 -28.39 -24.50 -3.39
N TRP A 70 -27.31 -24.32 -2.61
CA TRP A 70 -26.60 -23.05 -2.47
C TRP A 70 -25.95 -22.57 -3.78
N LEU A 71 -25.71 -23.47 -4.73
CA LEU A 71 -25.25 -23.14 -6.09
C LEU A 71 -26.41 -22.82 -7.04
N ASP A 72 -27.56 -23.46 -6.85
CA ASP A 72 -28.74 -23.28 -7.71
C ASP A 72 -29.38 -21.89 -7.51
N ASP A 73 -29.32 -21.33 -6.29
CA ASP A 73 -29.81 -19.99 -5.95
C ASP A 73 -28.92 -18.83 -6.45
N LEU A 74 -27.75 -19.14 -7.01
CA LEU A 74 -26.91 -18.18 -7.71
C LEU A 74 -27.44 -18.01 -9.13
N HIS A 75 -28.41 -17.12 -9.32
CA HIS A 75 -28.74 -16.59 -10.65
C HIS A 75 -27.55 -15.76 -11.17
N LEU A 76 -26.53 -16.44 -11.67
CA LEU A 76 -25.34 -15.81 -12.24
C LEU A 76 -25.76 -15.06 -13.51
N PRO A 77 -25.43 -13.76 -13.67
CA PRO A 77 -25.47 -13.15 -14.98
C PRO A 77 -24.53 -13.96 -15.88
N GLN A 78 -25.03 -14.40 -17.05
CA GLN A 78 -24.35 -15.20 -18.07
C GLN A 78 -23.12 -14.49 -18.72
N ILE A 79 -22.59 -13.45 -18.06
CA ILE A 79 -21.37 -12.76 -18.44
C ILE A 79 -20.48 -12.76 -17.20
N LEU A 80 -19.76 -13.87 -17.01
CA LEU A 80 -18.61 -13.87 -16.12
C LEU A 80 -17.51 -13.02 -16.79
N PRO A 81 -17.00 -11.95 -16.18
CA PRO A 81 -15.77 -11.33 -16.66
C PRO A 81 -14.68 -12.39 -16.56
N THR A 82 -14.26 -12.90 -17.72
CA THR A 82 -13.13 -13.81 -17.85
C THR A 82 -11.91 -13.16 -17.20
N THR A 83 -11.41 -13.81 -16.14
CA THR A 83 -10.21 -13.46 -15.37
C THR A 83 -10.27 -12.19 -14.51
N ALA A 84 -11.06 -12.21 -13.44
CA ALA A 84 -10.64 -11.48 -12.24
C ALA A 84 -9.41 -12.20 -11.67
N ARG A 85 -8.21 -11.82 -12.13
CA ARG A 85 -6.96 -12.24 -11.50
C ARG A 85 -7.01 -11.77 -10.06
N PHE A 86 -7.02 -12.70 -9.10
CA PHE A 86 -6.73 -12.39 -7.71
C PHE A 86 -5.25 -11.99 -7.66
N THR A 87 -4.97 -10.70 -7.79
CA THR A 87 -3.64 -10.17 -7.46
C THR A 87 -3.55 -10.20 -5.94
N LEU A 88 -2.61 -10.99 -5.40
CA LEU A 88 -2.15 -10.76 -4.03
C LEU A 88 -1.87 -9.25 -3.89
N PRO A 89 -2.28 -8.61 -2.80
CA PRO A 89 -1.94 -7.21 -2.58
C PRO A 89 -0.42 -7.10 -2.77
N ALA A 90 -0.02 -6.22 -3.69
CA ALA A 90 1.40 -6.00 -3.94
C ALA A 90 2.07 -5.68 -2.60
N PRO A 91 3.30 -6.17 -2.35
CA PRO A 91 4.00 -5.85 -1.11
C PRO A 91 4.06 -4.32 -0.96
N PRO A 92 3.98 -3.81 0.28
CA PRO A 92 3.99 -2.38 0.54
C PRO A 92 5.22 -1.75 -0.11
N PRO A 93 5.08 -0.60 -0.80
CA PRO A 93 6.20 0.06 -1.43
C PRO A 93 7.22 0.48 -0.38
N LYS A 94 8.47 0.07 -0.58
CA LYS A 94 9.59 0.42 0.30
C LYS A 94 9.97 1.89 0.11
N LEU A 95 10.06 2.62 1.21
CA LEU A 95 10.36 4.05 1.24
C LEU A 95 11.58 4.30 2.15
N LEU A 96 12.54 5.08 1.66
CA LEU A 96 13.65 5.60 2.47
C LEU A 96 13.36 7.06 2.85
N LEU A 97 13.28 7.35 4.15
CA LEU A 97 13.02 8.68 4.71
C LEU A 97 14.28 9.23 5.37
N LEU A 98 14.79 10.37 4.90
CA LEU A 98 15.92 11.10 5.49
C LEU A 98 15.42 12.39 6.15
N GLU A 99 15.63 12.53 7.45
CA GLU A 99 15.22 13.69 8.25
C GLU A 99 16.09 13.74 9.51
N ASP A 100 16.72 14.87 9.84
CA ASP A 100 17.69 14.94 10.93
C ASP A 100 17.04 15.15 12.30
N GLU A 101 15.91 15.85 12.35
CA GLU A 101 15.11 16.02 13.56
C GLU A 101 14.38 14.71 13.92
N GLU A 102 14.79 14.08 15.02
CA GLU A 102 14.32 12.76 15.44
C GLU A 102 12.80 12.68 15.63
N ASP A 103 12.22 13.62 16.38
CA ASP A 103 10.77 13.67 16.63
C ASP A 103 9.97 13.81 15.32
N LEU A 104 10.47 14.63 14.37
CA LEU A 104 9.84 14.82 13.07
C LEU A 104 9.97 13.56 12.20
N ARG A 105 11.14 12.91 12.22
CA ARG A 105 11.42 11.67 11.50
C ARG A 105 10.51 10.54 11.99
N GLU A 106 10.31 10.40 13.29
CA GLU A 106 9.41 9.41 13.88
C GLU A 106 7.95 9.66 13.48
N MET A 107 7.45 10.89 13.64
CA MET A 107 6.08 11.25 13.27
C MET A 107 5.80 11.01 11.77
N LEU A 108 6.76 11.37 10.90
CA LEU A 108 6.66 11.12 9.47
C LEU A 108 6.69 9.62 9.14
N CYS A 109 7.57 8.86 9.82
CA CYS A 109 7.64 7.41 9.68
C CYS A 109 6.30 6.74 10.00
N GLU A 110 5.71 7.05 11.15
CA GLU A 110 4.40 6.53 11.56
C GLU A 110 3.30 6.91 10.55
N THR A 111 3.28 8.18 10.11
CA THR A 111 2.32 8.66 9.12
C THR A 111 2.40 7.88 7.81
N LEU A 112 3.60 7.57 7.34
CA LEU A 112 3.84 6.82 6.12
C LEU A 112 3.54 5.32 6.30
N GLN A 113 3.92 4.71 7.42
CA GLN A 113 3.56 3.32 7.73
C GLN A 113 2.04 3.12 7.80
N MET A 114 1.31 4.04 8.44
CA MET A 114 -0.17 4.04 8.45
C MET A 114 -0.78 4.19 7.06
N ALA A 115 -0.04 4.78 6.11
CA ALA A 115 -0.46 4.91 4.71
C ALA A 115 -0.07 3.70 3.84
N GLY A 116 0.51 2.65 4.44
CA GLY A 116 0.82 1.38 3.76
C GLY A 116 2.23 1.30 3.15
N TYR A 117 3.17 2.14 3.57
CA TYR A 117 4.57 2.08 3.14
C TYR A 117 5.42 1.22 4.10
N GLU A 118 6.40 0.50 3.56
CA GLU A 118 7.48 -0.09 4.36
C GLU A 118 8.60 0.95 4.49
N VAL A 119 8.71 1.59 5.65
CA VAL A 119 9.59 2.76 5.82
C VAL A 119 10.90 2.37 6.50
N THR A 120 12.01 2.67 5.84
CA THR A 120 13.33 2.75 6.47
C THR A 120 13.70 4.21 6.66
N THR A 121 14.19 4.59 7.83
CA THR A 121 14.56 5.97 8.15
C THR A 121 16.08 6.18 8.13
N ALA A 122 16.55 7.41 8.06
CA ALA A 122 17.95 7.81 8.26
C ALA A 122 18.00 9.26 8.76
N GLY A 123 18.98 9.59 9.60
CA GLY A 123 19.16 10.93 10.16
C GLY A 123 19.92 11.89 9.26
N ASP A 124 20.66 11.37 8.27
CA ASP A 124 21.43 12.19 7.32
C ASP A 124 21.71 11.45 6.01
N GLY A 125 22.32 12.15 5.05
CA GLY A 125 22.66 11.60 3.74
C GLY A 125 23.72 10.49 3.76
N GLU A 126 24.66 10.49 4.72
CA GLU A 126 25.66 9.42 4.80
C GLU A 126 25.02 8.11 5.25
N GLU A 127 24.18 8.18 6.29
CA GLU A 127 23.41 7.03 6.76
C GLU A 127 22.43 6.53 5.68
N GLY A 128 21.79 7.45 4.96
CA GLY A 128 20.91 7.11 3.84
C GLY A 128 21.65 6.36 2.73
N LEU A 129 22.87 6.76 2.38
CA LEU A 129 23.68 6.07 1.38
C LEU A 129 24.10 4.68 1.84
N GLN A 130 24.57 4.55 3.09
CA GLN A 130 24.94 3.25 3.66
C GLN A 130 23.75 2.28 3.64
N LYS A 131 22.54 2.78 3.92
CA LYS A 131 21.32 1.97 3.83
C LYS A 131 21.01 1.56 2.39
N LEU A 132 21.20 2.44 1.42
CA LEU A 132 21.01 2.10 0.00
C LEU A 132 21.97 1.04 -0.55
N GLU A 133 23.11 0.80 0.09
CA GLU A 133 24.02 -0.29 -0.31
C GLU A 133 23.43 -1.69 -0.03
N THR A 134 22.50 -1.80 0.93
CA THR A 134 21.90 -3.07 1.36
C THR A 134 20.40 -3.16 1.10
N LEU A 135 19.72 -2.02 0.97
CA LEU A 135 18.29 -1.98 0.68
C LEU A 135 18.00 -2.27 -0.78
N GLU A 136 17.34 -3.39 -1.03
CA GLU A 136 16.82 -3.73 -2.36
C GLU A 136 15.36 -3.29 -2.54
N GLY A 137 15.04 -2.83 -3.75
CA GLY A 137 13.66 -2.55 -4.16
C GLY A 137 13.05 -1.28 -3.57
N VAL A 138 13.89 -0.28 -3.21
CA VAL A 138 13.39 1.03 -2.77
C VAL A 138 12.52 1.65 -3.87
N ALA A 139 11.25 1.89 -3.54
CA ALA A 139 10.25 2.41 -4.46
C ALA A 139 10.25 3.94 -4.51
N LEU A 140 10.67 4.60 -3.44
CA LEU A 140 10.65 6.06 -3.27
C LEU A 140 11.67 6.51 -2.22
N ILE A 141 12.30 7.67 -2.43
CA ILE A 141 13.09 8.35 -1.41
C ILE A 141 12.43 9.69 -1.06
N VAL A 142 12.34 9.99 0.23
CA VAL A 142 11.94 11.29 0.76
C VAL A 142 13.09 11.83 1.60
N THR A 143 13.55 13.04 1.35
CA THR A 143 14.71 13.61 2.07
C THR A 143 14.46 15.06 2.46
N ASP A 144 14.89 15.48 3.66
CA ASP A 144 15.15 16.89 3.91
C ASP A 144 16.32 17.35 3.02
N LEU A 145 16.31 18.62 2.66
CA LEU A 145 17.41 19.31 2.04
C LEU A 145 18.53 19.61 3.03
N LYS A 146 18.21 20.09 4.23
CA LYS A 146 19.23 20.48 5.23
C LYS A 146 19.34 19.39 6.28
N MET A 147 20.50 18.74 6.31
CA MET A 147 20.84 17.70 7.28
C MET A 147 22.34 17.82 7.60
N PRO A 148 22.79 17.36 8.77
CA PRO A 148 24.22 17.29 9.10
C PRO A 148 24.96 16.30 8.19
N LYS A 149 26.30 16.39 8.17
CA LYS A 149 27.23 15.53 7.40
C LYS A 149 27.05 15.58 5.87
N MET A 150 25.90 15.13 5.36
CA MET A 150 25.54 15.15 3.96
C MET A 150 24.11 15.65 3.78
N ASN A 151 23.98 16.75 3.04
CA ASN A 151 22.69 17.38 2.76
C ASN A 151 21.93 16.65 1.62
N GLY A 152 20.65 16.98 1.43
CA GLY A 152 19.80 16.31 0.45
C GLY A 152 20.30 16.42 -1.00
N LEU A 153 20.89 17.55 -1.42
CA LEU A 153 21.46 17.69 -2.77
C LEU A 153 22.70 16.82 -2.98
N GLN A 154 23.58 16.78 -1.97
CA GLN A 154 24.77 15.95 -1.99
C GLN A 154 24.40 14.46 -2.02
N PHE A 155 23.44 14.07 -1.18
CA PHE A 155 22.86 12.73 -1.17
C PHE A 155 22.32 12.35 -2.54
N MET A 156 21.50 13.20 -3.17
CA MET A 156 20.98 12.96 -4.52
C MET A 156 22.07 12.75 -5.57
N ALA A 157 23.09 13.61 -5.55
CA ALA A 157 24.22 13.50 -6.48
C ALA A 157 25.02 12.21 -6.25
N ALA A 158 25.08 11.71 -5.01
CA ALA A 158 25.72 10.45 -4.66
C ALA A 158 24.87 9.23 -5.07
N VAL A 159 23.55 9.25 -4.86
CA VAL A 159 22.64 8.17 -5.30
C VAL A 159 22.76 7.90 -6.80
N LYS A 160 22.88 8.96 -7.62
CA LYS A 160 23.12 8.80 -9.07
C LYS A 160 24.41 8.08 -9.43
N LYS A 161 25.41 8.07 -8.54
CA LYS A 161 26.68 7.38 -8.77
C LYS A 161 26.61 5.90 -8.40
N LEU A 162 25.61 5.47 -7.61
CA LEU A 162 25.44 4.08 -7.19
C LEU A 162 24.98 3.14 -8.32
N GLN A 163 24.59 3.66 -9.49
CA GLN A 163 24.14 2.88 -10.66
C GLN A 163 23.10 1.81 -10.28
N LEU A 164 22.15 2.19 -9.43
CA LEU A 164 21.09 1.29 -8.97
C LEU A 164 20.35 0.71 -10.17
N ALA A 165 20.01 -0.59 -10.12
CA ALA A 165 19.27 -1.27 -11.19
C ALA A 165 17.96 -0.54 -11.58
N LYS A 166 17.34 0.13 -10.61
CA LYS A 166 16.22 1.06 -10.83
C LYS A 166 16.34 2.24 -9.87
N GLU A 167 16.69 3.42 -10.39
CA GLU A 167 16.79 4.63 -9.57
C GLU A 167 15.42 5.01 -8.98
N PRO A 168 15.24 5.04 -7.65
CA PRO A 168 13.98 5.45 -7.03
C PRO A 168 13.69 6.93 -7.34
N PRO A 169 12.41 7.30 -7.57
CA PRO A 169 12.06 8.71 -7.61
C PRO A 169 12.34 9.34 -6.24
N LEU A 170 12.65 10.63 -6.26
CA LEU A 170 13.09 11.34 -5.06
C LEU A 170 12.26 12.60 -4.83
N VAL A 171 11.77 12.74 -3.61
CA VAL A 171 10.96 13.86 -3.15
C VAL A 171 11.74 14.62 -2.08
N VAL A 172 11.89 15.93 -2.28
CA VAL A 172 12.59 16.80 -1.31
C VAL A 172 11.56 17.50 -0.44
N MET A 173 11.71 17.40 0.88
CA MET A 173 11.04 18.24 1.85
C MET A 173 11.99 19.35 2.28
N THR A 174 11.54 20.60 2.32
CA THR A 174 12.46 21.69 2.72
C THR A 174 11.74 22.93 3.21
N ALA A 175 12.35 23.63 4.17
CA ALA A 175 11.96 25.00 4.50
C ALA A 175 12.47 26.05 3.48
N PHE A 176 13.36 25.66 2.56
CA PHE A 176 14.00 26.56 1.60
C PHE A 176 13.30 26.53 0.24
N SER A 177 12.68 27.64 -0.14
CA SER A 177 12.01 27.81 -1.43
C SER A 177 12.81 28.64 -2.44
N GLN A 178 14.12 28.78 -2.23
CA GLN A 178 14.96 29.57 -3.14
C GLN A 178 15.00 28.93 -4.53
N GLN A 179 14.66 29.71 -5.55
CA GLN A 179 14.54 29.24 -6.93
C GLN A 179 15.81 28.51 -7.42
N LYS A 180 17.00 29.03 -7.07
CA LYS A 180 18.29 28.44 -7.45
C LYS A 180 18.46 27.00 -6.95
N VAL A 181 18.02 26.71 -5.72
CA VAL A 181 18.09 25.38 -5.11
C VAL A 181 17.13 24.42 -5.79
N ILE A 182 15.92 24.91 -6.09
CA ILE A 182 14.91 24.14 -6.83
C ILE A 182 15.43 23.80 -8.23
N ASP A 183 16.05 24.75 -8.92
CA ASP A 183 16.61 24.56 -10.25
C ASP A 183 17.79 23.57 -10.26
N GLU A 184 18.61 23.57 -9.21
CA GLU A 184 19.68 22.59 -9.04
C GLU A 184 19.14 21.18 -8.83
N GLY A 185 18.17 20.99 -7.93
CA GLY A 185 17.58 19.66 -7.74
C GLY A 185 16.76 19.18 -8.94
N LYS A 186 16.15 20.08 -9.74
CA LYS A 186 15.56 19.71 -11.03
C LYS A 186 16.59 19.10 -11.99
N LYS A 187 17.80 19.67 -12.08
CA LYS A 187 18.91 19.08 -12.87
C LYS A 187 19.35 17.73 -12.33
N LEU A 188 19.21 17.51 -11.01
CA LEU A 188 19.44 16.23 -10.36
C LEU A 188 18.24 15.27 -10.47
N GLY A 189 17.16 15.61 -11.17
CA GLY A 189 16.04 14.69 -11.41
C GLY A 189 15.09 14.51 -10.21
N VAL A 190 15.03 15.49 -9.29
CA VAL A 190 14.01 15.51 -8.23
C VAL A 190 12.62 15.38 -8.83
N SER A 191 11.84 14.42 -8.34
CA SER A 191 10.50 14.11 -8.83
C SER A 191 9.44 15.06 -8.26
N ALA A 192 9.61 15.52 -7.02
CA ALA A 192 8.73 16.52 -6.42
C ALA A 192 9.40 17.29 -5.27
N TRP A 193 8.85 18.46 -4.97
CA TRP A 193 9.25 19.32 -3.86
C TRP A 193 8.07 19.58 -2.94
N ILE A 194 8.31 19.50 -1.63
CA ILE A 194 7.33 19.79 -0.58
C ILE A 194 7.94 20.86 0.32
N VAL A 195 7.25 22.00 0.44
CA VAL A 195 7.70 23.08 1.34
C VAL A 195 7.18 22.81 2.75
N LYS A 196 8.07 22.84 3.75
CA LYS A 196 7.71 22.73 5.17
C LYS A 196 6.91 23.99 5.60
N PRO A 197 5.88 23.88 6.45
CA PRO A 197 5.46 22.68 7.21
C PRO A 197 4.71 21.65 6.36
N VAL A 198 5.06 20.37 6.52
CA VAL A 198 4.46 19.27 5.76
C VAL A 198 3.12 18.89 6.38
N LYS A 199 2.04 19.03 5.62
CA LYS A 199 0.72 18.48 5.98
C LYS A 199 0.62 17.04 5.46
N ARG A 200 0.00 16.17 6.26
CA ARG A 200 -0.22 14.74 5.94
C ARG A 200 -0.79 14.54 4.54
N ASP A 201 -1.92 15.19 4.21
CA ASP A 201 -2.58 14.99 2.92
C ASP A 201 -1.72 15.44 1.73
N MET A 202 -0.94 16.52 1.91
CA MET A 202 -0.02 17.02 0.89
C MET A 202 1.15 16.05 0.66
N LEU A 203 1.69 15.48 1.74
CA LEU A 203 2.72 14.45 1.65
C LEU A 203 2.18 13.24 0.87
N LEU A 204 1.10 12.62 1.37
CA LEU A 204 0.57 11.38 0.81
C LEU A 204 0.12 11.54 -0.65
N SER A 205 -0.56 12.63 -1.00
CA SER A 205 -0.95 12.91 -2.39
C SER A 205 0.26 13.13 -3.31
N THR A 206 1.32 13.78 -2.82
CA THR A 206 2.56 13.96 -3.59
C THR A 206 3.26 12.63 -3.84
N LEU A 207 3.42 11.79 -2.82
CA LEU A 207 4.07 10.49 -2.96
C LEU A 207 3.27 9.55 -3.89
N SER A 208 1.95 9.51 -3.74
CA SER A 208 1.05 8.73 -4.61
C SER A 208 1.17 9.13 -6.08
N ARG A 209 1.19 10.45 -6.36
CA ARG A 209 1.38 10.97 -7.73
C ARG A 209 2.74 10.58 -8.30
N VAL A 210 3.80 10.72 -7.51
CA VAL A 210 5.18 10.40 -7.95
C VAL A 210 5.32 8.91 -8.28
N LEU A 211 4.75 8.03 -7.45
CA LEU A 211 4.77 6.58 -7.69
C LEU A 211 3.94 6.18 -8.91
N SER A 212 2.76 6.81 -9.11
CA SER A 212 1.88 6.52 -10.25
C SER A 212 2.51 6.93 -11.59
N ASN A 213 3.20 8.07 -11.64
CA ASN A 213 3.87 8.55 -12.85
C ASN A 213 5.04 7.64 -13.29
N LYS A 214 5.69 6.93 -12.36
CA LYS A 214 6.77 5.99 -12.67
C LYS A 214 6.27 4.62 -13.14
N ALA A 215 5.02 4.25 -12.83
CA ALA A 215 4.42 3.03 -13.38
C ALA A 215 4.10 3.14 -14.89
N SER A 216 4.16 4.35 -15.46
CA SER A 216 3.78 4.67 -16.84
C SER A 216 4.97 4.96 -17.78
N ALA A 217 6.21 4.81 -17.30
CA ALA A 217 7.46 5.08 -18.03
C ALA A 217 8.40 3.87 -17.97
#